data_AF-A0A075AI11-F1
#
_entry.id   AF-A0A075AI11-F1
#
_cell.length_a   1.000
_cell.length_b   1.000
_cell.length_c   1.000
_cell.angle_alpha   90.00
_cell.angle_beta   90.00
_cell.angle_gamma   90.00
#
_symmetry.space_group_name_H-M   'P 1'
#
loop_
_entity.id
_entity.type
_entity.pdbx_description
1 polymer ?
#
loop_
_entity_poly.entity_id
_entity_poly.type
_entity_poly.pdbx_seq_one_letter_code
_entity_poly.pdbx_strand_id
1 'polypeptide(L)'
;MYKALCWPDERFELCSQEMVRDFIALNCEGVKHGVTNCKQLSHFRATNDILKPKELFHRRKIRQYPIDPNFSHGVVDRSFTPMHELIAHKYQSDWLEAQMKRLAHLYEQQHGALDTFRSEACRKEAFRAYEAEKSARLGMLGQGIPRSGEAG
;
A
#
# COMPACT_ATOMS: atom_id res chain seq x y z
N MET A 1 31.45 9.84 -60.08
CA MET A 1 31.39 9.19 -58.76
C MET A 1 30.68 10.12 -57.80
N TYR A 2 29.42 9.86 -57.51
CA TYR A 2 28.68 10.49 -56.40
C TYR A 2 27.77 9.40 -55.83
N LYS A 3 28.14 8.90 -54.64
CA LYS A 3 27.28 8.02 -53.85
C LYS A 3 26.16 8.89 -53.29
N ALA A 4 24.93 8.69 -53.76
CA ALA A 4 23.77 9.13 -53.01
C ALA A 4 23.76 8.33 -51.69
N LEU A 5 23.97 9.04 -50.59
CA LEU A 5 23.76 8.53 -49.24
C LEU A 5 22.24 8.40 -49.07
N CYS A 6 21.70 7.22 -49.38
CA CYS A 6 20.39 6.85 -48.86
C CYS A 6 20.54 6.77 -47.35
N TRP A 7 19.90 7.70 -46.62
CA TRP A 7 19.71 7.57 -45.19
C TRP A 7 18.97 6.24 -44.95
N PRO A 8 19.42 5.40 -43.99
CA PRO A 8 18.63 4.26 -43.60
C PRO A 8 17.29 4.82 -43.11
N ASP A 9 16.22 4.34 -43.72
CA ASP A 9 14.86 4.65 -43.36
C ASP A 9 14.65 4.11 -41.94
N GLU A 10 15.00 4.93 -40.94
CA GLU A 10 14.61 4.77 -39.54
C GLU A 10 13.10 5.02 -39.44
N ARG A 11 12.32 4.24 -40.20
CA ARG A 11 11.01 3.84 -39.71
C ARG A 11 11.32 3.00 -38.49
N PHE A 12 11.34 3.68 -37.34
CA PHE A 12 11.00 3.11 -36.06
C PHE A 12 9.99 1.99 -36.33
N GLU A 13 10.43 0.74 -36.19
CA GLU A 13 9.53 -0.38 -36.06
C GLU A 13 8.71 -0.04 -34.82
N LEU A 14 7.57 0.61 -35.03
CA LEU A 14 6.52 0.68 -34.05
C LEU A 14 6.21 -0.77 -33.73
N CYS A 15 6.83 -1.27 -32.66
CA CYS A 15 6.51 -2.55 -32.07
C CYS A 15 5.01 -2.52 -31.88
N SER A 16 4.27 -3.13 -32.81
CA SER A 16 2.82 -3.19 -32.76
C SER A 16 2.51 -4.18 -31.66
N GLN A 17 2.60 -3.73 -30.42
CA GLN A 17 2.22 -4.51 -29.26
C GLN A 17 0.76 -4.89 -29.46
N GLU A 18 0.53 -6.17 -29.71
CA GLU A 18 -0.81 -6.71 -29.87
C GLU A 18 -1.56 -6.40 -28.57
N MET A 19 -2.66 -5.68 -28.63
CA MET A 19 -3.45 -5.33 -27.44
C MET A 19 -4.52 -6.40 -27.23
N VAL A 20 -4.64 -6.91 -26.01
CA VAL A 20 -5.64 -7.92 -25.65
C VAL A 20 -6.58 -7.35 -24.59
N ARG A 21 -7.85 -7.75 -24.66
CA ARG A 21 -8.89 -7.35 -23.70
C ARG A 21 -8.54 -7.82 -22.29
N ASP A 22 -8.53 -6.90 -21.33
CA ASP A 22 -8.26 -7.19 -19.92
C ASP A 22 -9.55 -7.46 -19.15
N PHE A 23 -9.98 -8.73 -19.13
CA PHE A 23 -11.20 -9.12 -18.42
C PHE A 23 -11.17 -8.82 -16.92
N ILE A 24 -10.00 -8.74 -16.29
CA ILE A 24 -9.91 -8.48 -14.84
C ILE A 24 -10.25 -7.01 -14.59
N ALA A 25 -9.52 -6.08 -15.22
CA ALA A 25 -9.79 -4.66 -15.09
C ALA A 25 -11.22 -4.31 -15.54
N LEU A 26 -11.68 -4.88 -16.66
CA LEU A 26 -13.03 -4.69 -17.18
C LEU A 26 -14.11 -5.13 -16.19
N ASN A 27 -13.95 -6.30 -15.56
CA ASN A 27 -14.90 -6.76 -14.56
C ASN A 27 -14.85 -5.91 -13.29
N CYS A 28 -13.66 -5.50 -12.85
CA CYS A 28 -13.49 -4.61 -11.70
C CYS A 28 -14.21 -3.28 -11.92
N GLU A 29 -14.08 -2.67 -13.11
CA GLU A 29 -14.83 -1.46 -13.46
C GLU A 29 -16.34 -1.72 -13.51
N GLY A 30 -16.77 -2.85 -14.07
CA GLY A 30 -18.19 -3.24 -14.03
C GLY A 30 -18.75 -3.24 -12.61
N VAL A 31 -18.01 -3.83 -11.66
CA VAL A 31 -18.40 -3.84 -10.24
C VAL A 31 -18.45 -2.43 -9.65
N LYS A 32 -17.48 -1.55 -9.96
CA LYS A 32 -17.50 -0.14 -9.53
C LYS A 32 -18.70 0.63 -10.08
N HIS A 33 -19.12 0.31 -11.30
CA HIS A 33 -20.31 0.87 -11.95
C HIS A 33 -21.63 0.21 -11.49
N GLY A 34 -21.58 -0.68 -10.50
CA GLY A 34 -22.78 -1.31 -9.92
C GLY A 34 -23.38 -2.42 -10.79
N VAL A 35 -22.60 -3.01 -11.70
CA VAL A 35 -23.02 -4.18 -12.47
C VAL A 35 -23.04 -5.41 -11.55
N THR A 36 -24.23 -5.81 -11.14
CA THR A 36 -24.44 -6.94 -10.21
C THR A 36 -25.04 -8.17 -10.89
N ASN A 37 -25.59 -8.03 -12.10
CA ASN A 37 -26.20 -9.13 -12.85
C ASN A 37 -25.31 -9.59 -14.02
N CYS A 38 -25.30 -10.89 -14.31
CA CYS A 38 -24.60 -11.47 -15.45
C CYS A 38 -25.00 -10.87 -16.81
N LYS A 39 -26.29 -10.60 -17.03
CA LYS A 39 -26.76 -9.96 -18.28
C LYS A 39 -26.22 -8.53 -18.43
N GLN A 40 -26.19 -7.80 -17.32
CA GLN A 40 -25.61 -6.47 -17.28
C GLN A 40 -24.10 -6.52 -17.50
N LEU A 41 -23.41 -7.55 -16.96
CA LEU A 41 -21.98 -7.74 -17.19
C LEU A 41 -21.68 -8.06 -18.66
N SER A 42 -22.48 -8.90 -19.31
CA SER A 42 -22.35 -9.15 -20.74
C SER A 42 -22.55 -7.87 -21.56
N HIS A 43 -23.54 -7.05 -21.21
CA HIS A 43 -23.74 -5.75 -21.86
C HIS A 43 -22.56 -4.80 -21.59
N PHE A 44 -22.11 -4.70 -20.34
CA PHE A 44 -21.00 -3.86 -19.92
C PHE A 44 -19.70 -4.21 -20.63
N ARG A 45 -19.43 -5.51 -20.85
CA ARG A 45 -18.26 -5.99 -21.60
C ARG A 45 -18.36 -5.74 -23.11
N ALA A 46 -19.57 -5.55 -23.65
CA ALA A 46 -19.78 -5.23 -25.05
C ALA A 46 -19.64 -3.73 -25.32
N THR A 47 -19.99 -2.89 -24.33
CA THR A 47 -19.95 -1.43 -24.43
C THR A 47 -18.63 -0.82 -23.96
N ASN A 48 -17.93 -1.47 -23.03
CA ASN A 48 -16.69 -0.99 -22.45
C ASN A 48 -15.55 -1.92 -22.85
N ASP A 49 -14.44 -1.33 -23.28
CA ASP A 49 -13.22 -2.06 -23.60
C ASP A 49 -12.05 -1.52 -22.80
N ILE A 50 -11.44 -2.40 -22.01
CA ILE A 50 -10.18 -2.12 -21.34
C ILE A 50 -9.15 -3.05 -21.95
N LEU A 51 -8.18 -2.47 -22.63
CA LEU A 51 -7.12 -3.20 -23.31
C LEU A 51 -5.85 -3.14 -22.47
N LYS A 52 -5.11 -4.25 -22.47
CA LYS A 52 -3.74 -4.29 -21.99
C LYS A 52 -2.82 -4.76 -23.11
N PRO A 53 -1.54 -4.35 -23.10
CA PRO A 53 -0.57 -4.99 -23.97
C PRO A 53 -0.65 -6.51 -23.74
N LYS A 54 -0.66 -7.27 -24.83
CA LYS A 54 -0.30 -8.68 -24.81
C LYS A 54 1.18 -8.70 -24.49
N GLU A 55 1.49 -8.49 -23.21
CA GLU A 55 2.73 -8.97 -22.65
C GLU A 55 2.86 -10.38 -23.19
N LEU A 56 3.86 -10.59 -24.08
CA LEU A 56 4.28 -11.94 -24.48
C LEU A 56 4.26 -12.70 -23.17
N PHE A 57 3.38 -13.68 -23.01
CA PHE A 57 3.14 -14.38 -21.75
C PHE A 57 4.43 -15.10 -21.32
N HIS A 58 5.43 -14.33 -20.91
CA HIS A 58 6.46 -14.65 -19.97
C HIS A 58 5.73 -14.61 -18.64
N ARG A 59 4.74 -15.50 -18.50
CA ARG A 59 4.42 -16.17 -17.25
C ARG A 59 5.79 -16.37 -16.63
N ARG A 60 6.20 -15.51 -15.67
CA ARG A 60 7.59 -15.35 -15.22
C ARG A 60 8.19 -16.72 -15.34
N LYS A 61 8.98 -16.98 -16.39
CA LYS A 61 9.43 -18.36 -16.63
C LYS A 61 10.13 -18.64 -15.34
N ILE A 62 9.56 -19.54 -14.52
CA ILE A 62 10.21 -19.98 -13.29
C ILE A 62 11.58 -20.33 -13.84
N ARG A 63 12.59 -19.55 -13.47
CA ARG A 63 13.90 -19.68 -14.10
C ARG A 63 14.23 -21.15 -13.87
N GLN A 64 14.23 -21.93 -14.94
CA GLN A 64 14.64 -23.32 -14.87
C GLN A 64 16.14 -23.21 -14.71
N TYR A 65 16.58 -22.97 -13.48
CA TYR A 65 17.97 -23.14 -13.12
C TYR A 65 18.29 -24.61 -13.41
N PRO A 66 19.46 -24.91 -14.00
CA PRO A 66 19.94 -26.28 -14.06
C PRO A 66 19.82 -26.87 -12.65
N ILE A 67 19.03 -27.93 -12.52
CA ILE A 67 18.88 -28.63 -11.25
C ILE A 67 20.25 -29.25 -10.95
N ASP A 68 20.90 -28.79 -9.87
CA ASP A 68 22.16 -29.36 -9.39
C ASP A 68 22.00 -30.88 -9.25
N PRO A 69 22.95 -31.73 -9.70
CA PRO A 69 22.91 -33.17 -9.42
C PRO A 69 22.78 -33.52 -7.92
N ASN A 70 23.15 -32.62 -7.02
CA ASN A 70 22.96 -32.72 -5.57
C ASN A 70 21.64 -32.11 -5.08
N PHE A 71 20.75 -31.70 -5.98
CA PHE A 71 19.44 -31.18 -5.63
C PHE A 71 18.64 -32.28 -4.92
N SER A 72 18.36 -32.03 -3.64
CA SER A 72 17.50 -32.93 -2.87
C SER A 72 16.05 -32.74 -3.32
N HIS A 73 15.50 -33.75 -3.99
CA HIS A 73 14.08 -33.80 -4.32
C HIS A 73 13.27 -34.07 -3.04
N GLY A 74 12.19 -33.32 -2.84
CA GLY A 74 11.30 -33.47 -1.70
C GLY A 74 10.80 -32.13 -1.17
N VAL A 75 9.82 -32.19 -0.27
CA VAL A 75 9.42 -31.01 0.51
C VAL A 75 10.47 -30.85 1.59
N VAL A 76 11.33 -29.82 1.48
CA VAL A 76 12.18 -29.43 2.60
C VAL A 76 11.26 -29.09 3.77
N ASP A 77 11.49 -29.73 4.92
CA ASP A 77 10.90 -29.24 6.17
C ASP A 77 11.54 -27.88 6.39
N ARG A 78 10.84 -26.81 6.00
CA ARG A 78 11.24 -25.44 6.32
C ARG A 78 11.11 -25.33 7.83
N SER A 79 12.19 -25.68 8.51
CA SER A 79 12.23 -25.74 9.95
C SER A 79 12.00 -24.34 10.54
N PHE A 80 11.06 -24.28 11.49
CA PHE A 80 10.90 -23.29 12.56
C PHE A 80 10.65 -21.80 12.25
N THR A 81 9.77 -21.47 11.30
CA THR A 81 9.14 -20.12 11.26
C THR A 81 7.60 -20.16 11.12
N PRO A 82 6.90 -20.86 12.03
CA PRO A 82 5.57 -20.37 12.41
C PRO A 82 5.37 -20.20 13.93
N MET A 83 6.19 -20.81 14.80
CA MET A 83 6.01 -20.71 16.26
C MET A 83 6.89 -19.64 16.92
N HIS A 84 8.16 -19.51 16.50
CA HIS A 84 9.06 -18.50 17.07
C HIS A 84 8.52 -17.08 16.88
N GLU A 85 7.97 -16.75 15.70
CA GLU A 85 7.40 -15.42 15.43
C GLU A 85 6.16 -15.09 16.28
N LEU A 86 5.36 -16.12 16.60
CA LEU A 86 4.19 -15.98 17.47
C LEU A 86 4.62 -15.75 18.92
N ILE A 87 5.57 -16.54 19.43
CA ILE A 87 6.12 -16.39 20.80
C ILE A 87 6.89 -15.06 20.94
N ALA A 88 7.60 -14.64 19.90
CA ALA A 88 8.31 -13.37 19.86
C ALA A 88 7.39 -12.17 19.58
N HIS A 89 6.06 -12.37 19.48
CA HIS A 89 5.07 -11.33 19.20
C HIS A 89 5.38 -10.48 17.97
N LYS A 90 6.07 -11.04 16.97
CA LYS A 90 6.52 -10.31 15.78
C LYS A 90 5.35 -9.58 15.09
N TYR A 91 4.22 -10.26 14.93
CA TYR A 91 3.03 -9.68 14.28
C TYR A 91 2.40 -8.54 15.06
N GLN A 92 2.46 -8.56 16.40
CA GLN A 92 2.02 -7.45 17.23
C GLN A 92 2.94 -6.24 17.03
N SER A 93 4.26 -6.47 17.05
CA SER A 93 5.26 -5.43 16.81
C SER A 93 5.11 -4.81 15.42
N ASP A 94 4.99 -5.64 14.38
CA ASP A 94 4.78 -5.20 13.00
C ASP A 94 3.50 -4.37 12.87
N TRP A 95 2.41 -4.77 13.55
CA TRP A 95 1.15 -4.03 13.55
C TRP A 95 1.27 -2.66 14.25
N LEU A 96 1.91 -2.62 15.41
CA LEU A 96 2.15 -1.37 16.14
C LEU A 96 3.01 -0.40 15.32
N GLU A 97 4.08 -0.90 14.71
CA GLU A 97 4.95 -0.09 13.84
C GLU A 97 4.19 0.45 12.64
N ALA A 98 3.40 -0.39 11.97
CA ALA A 98 2.56 0.03 10.84
C ALA A 98 1.53 1.09 11.26
N GLN A 99 0.94 0.95 12.46
CA GLN A 99 0.00 1.93 12.99
C GLN A 99 0.68 3.26 13.31
N MET A 100 1.85 3.24 13.95
CA MET A 100 2.63 4.43 14.24
C MET A 100 3.03 5.17 12.95
N LYS A 101 3.46 4.45 11.91
CA LYS A 101 3.74 5.02 10.58
C LYS A 101 2.51 5.66 9.96
N ARG A 102 1.36 4.99 10.04
CA ARG A 102 0.09 5.55 9.54
C ARG A 102 -0.27 6.85 10.26
N LEU A 103 -0.19 6.87 11.59
CA LEU A 103 -0.49 8.06 12.39
C LEU A 103 0.49 9.20 12.11
N ALA A 104 1.79 8.91 11.98
CA ALA A 104 2.80 9.91 11.62
C ALA A 104 2.50 10.54 10.25
N HIS A 105 2.16 9.73 9.25
CA HIS A 105 1.77 10.23 7.93
C HIS A 105 0.50 11.09 7.98
N LEU A 106 -0.51 10.69 8.77
CA LEU A 106 -1.71 11.51 8.97
C LEU A 106 -1.40 12.84 9.68
N TYR A 107 -0.52 12.81 10.67
CA TYR A 107 -0.04 14.00 11.39
C TYR A 107 0.63 14.97 10.38
N GLU A 108 1.61 14.49 9.62
CA GLU A 108 2.28 15.28 8.56
C GLU A 108 1.30 15.89 7.56
N GLN A 109 0.28 15.14 7.12
CA GLN A 109 -0.74 15.65 6.23
C GLN A 109 -1.68 16.68 6.89
N GLN A 110 -1.98 16.55 8.18
CA GLN A 110 -2.89 17.44 8.88
C GLN A 110 -2.24 18.72 9.42
N HIS A 111 -0.93 18.77 9.69
CA HIS A 111 -0.31 19.96 10.29
C HIS A 111 -0.36 21.21 9.43
N GLY A 112 -0.46 21.09 8.11
CA GLY A 112 -0.69 22.24 7.25
C GLY A 112 -2.13 22.79 7.33
N ALA A 113 -3.10 21.97 7.72
CA ALA A 113 -4.53 22.28 7.60
C ALA A 113 -5.27 22.44 8.95
N LEU A 114 -4.70 22.00 10.08
CA LEU A 114 -5.34 22.01 11.40
C LEU A 114 -4.74 23.00 12.41
N ASP A 115 -3.72 23.78 12.06
CA ASP A 115 -3.24 24.84 12.95
C ASP A 115 -4.25 25.99 12.96
N THR A 116 -5.28 25.86 13.82
CA THR A 116 -6.37 26.82 13.98
C THR A 116 -5.99 28.00 14.87
N PHE A 117 -4.77 28.00 15.44
CA PHE A 117 -4.35 29.09 16.30
C PHE A 117 -4.11 30.35 15.49
N ARG A 118 -4.68 31.45 15.96
CA ARG A 118 -4.61 32.76 15.30
C ARG A 118 -3.19 33.35 15.30
N SER A 119 -2.30 32.90 16.20
CA SER A 119 -0.89 33.30 16.28
C SER A 119 -0.05 32.26 17.01
N GLU A 120 1.26 32.27 16.77
CA GLU A 120 2.21 31.34 17.44
C GLU A 120 2.25 31.54 18.97
N ALA A 121 2.04 32.78 19.43
CA ALA A 121 1.96 33.09 20.86
C ALA A 121 0.74 32.40 21.51
N CYS A 122 -0.42 32.46 20.86
CA CYS A 122 -1.65 31.83 21.35
C CYS A 122 -1.51 30.29 21.36
N ARG A 123 -0.84 29.72 20.34
CA ARG A 123 -0.48 28.29 20.31
C ARG A 123 0.36 27.89 21.53
N LYS A 124 1.44 28.62 21.81
CA LYS A 124 2.34 28.33 22.96
C LYS A 124 1.62 28.45 24.30
N GLU A 125 0.78 29.45 24.46
CA GLU A 125 -0.02 29.65 25.67
C GLU A 125 -1.03 28.53 25.88
N ALA A 126 -1.75 28.13 24.82
CA ALA A 126 -2.70 27.02 24.88
C ALA A 126 -2.01 25.68 25.23
N PHE A 127 -0.86 25.38 24.62
CA PHE A 127 -0.09 24.17 24.98
C PHE A 127 0.45 24.23 26.41
N ARG A 128 0.86 25.40 26.90
CA ARG A 128 1.29 25.59 28.29
C ARG A 128 0.15 25.34 29.27
N ALA A 129 -1.04 25.87 28.98
CA ALA A 129 -2.24 25.63 29.79
C ALA A 129 -2.64 24.15 29.78
N TYR A 130 -2.60 23.50 28.62
CA TYR A 130 -2.87 22.07 28.48
C TYR A 130 -1.91 21.22 29.33
N GLU A 131 -0.58 21.43 29.22
CA GLU A 131 0.39 20.65 30.01
C GLU A 131 0.23 20.88 31.53
N ALA A 132 -0.17 22.08 31.96
CA ALA A 132 -0.48 22.35 33.36
C ALA A 132 -1.74 21.60 33.85
N GLU A 133 -2.77 21.47 33.01
CA GLU A 133 -4.03 20.77 33.35
C GLU A 133 -3.95 19.24 33.14
N LYS A 134 -3.04 18.77 32.29
CA LYS A 134 -2.91 17.38 31.85
C LYS A 134 -2.74 16.40 33.01
N SER A 135 -2.01 16.78 34.06
CA SER A 135 -1.81 15.97 35.26
C SER A 135 -3.12 15.69 36.02
N ALA A 136 -4.04 16.66 36.04
CA ALA A 136 -5.36 16.49 36.65
C ALA A 136 -6.27 15.58 35.82
N ARG A 137 -6.15 15.60 34.49
CA ARG A 137 -6.96 14.76 33.56
C ARG A 137 -6.49 13.31 33.53
N LEU A 138 -5.18 13.09 33.56
CA LEU A 138 -4.57 11.78 33.46
C LEU A 138 -4.39 11.10 34.82
N GLY A 139 -4.47 11.85 35.92
CA GLY A 139 -4.12 11.35 37.25
C GLY A 139 -2.64 10.94 37.34
N MET A 140 -2.19 10.59 38.55
CA MET A 140 -0.79 10.28 38.82
C MET A 140 -0.26 9.07 38.03
N LEU A 141 -1.12 8.11 37.71
CA LEU A 141 -0.77 6.88 36.97
C LEU A 141 -1.06 6.95 35.47
N GLY A 142 -1.58 8.07 34.95
CA GLY A 142 -1.92 8.18 33.54
C GLY A 142 -3.26 7.54 33.13
N GLN A 143 -4.04 7.03 34.09
CA GLN A 143 -5.28 6.28 33.86
C GLN A 143 -6.58 7.10 34.07
N GLY A 144 -6.45 8.38 34.40
CA GLY A 144 -7.58 9.28 34.67
C GLY A 144 -8.29 9.04 36.00
N ILE A 145 -7.66 8.31 36.94
CA ILE A 145 -8.23 8.04 38.26
C ILE A 145 -7.68 9.09 39.25
N PRO A 146 -8.47 10.08 39.67
CA PRO A 146 -8.07 10.99 40.74
C PRO A 146 -8.03 10.24 42.08
N ARG A 147 -7.09 10.59 42.97
CA ARG A 147 -7.12 10.04 44.34
C ARG A 147 -8.36 10.61 45.05
N SER A 148 -9.35 9.77 45.29
CA SER A 148 -10.43 10.08 46.22
C SER A 148 -9.85 10.06 47.63
N GLY A 149 -9.47 11.22 48.14
CA GLY A 149 -9.20 11.43 49.56
C GLY A 149 -7.75 11.78 49.89
N GLU A 150 -7.37 13.01 49.60
CA GLU A 150 -6.62 13.87 50.53
C GLU A 150 -7.10 15.31 50.25
N ALA A 151 -8.24 15.67 50.86
CA ALA A 151 -8.58 17.07 51.06
C ALA A 151 -7.85 17.50 52.34
N GLY A 152 -6.84 18.36 52.18
CA GLY A 152 -6.28 19.17 53.27
C GLY A 152 -7.13 20.42 53.49
#